data_AF-W0RE73-F1
#
_entry.id   AF-W0RE73-F1
#
_cell.length_a   1.000
_cell.length_b   1.000
_cell.length_c   1.000
_cell.angle_alpha   90.00
_cell.angle_beta   90.00
_cell.angle_gamma   90.00
#
_symmetry.space_group_name_H-M   'P 1'
#
loop_
_entity.id
_entity.type
_entity.pdbx_description
1 polymer ?
#
loop_
_entity_poly.entity_id
_entity_poly.type
_entity_poly.pdbx_seq_one_letter_code
_entity_poly.pdbx_strand_id
1 'polypeptide(L)'
;MSRLARVVAAAVFAVALSTPVASAHAAPVTTYTFVGSWFVGDGPIWSTNPQAMSGRMTAAYLFGGSPTDYAISTLGNDPTTINFKAYLDGYGDAQYLYTPADQDFFQSSRADGGYDAWPSYSAYVCDHQDCYGAVRNLDPAIQNYAFRADVTSTPEPASLALMGTGLLVIGGVVRRTRAQANG
;
A
#
# COMPACT_ATOMS: atom_id res chain seq x y z
N MET A 1 -49.81 -46.40 -54.80
CA MET A 1 -48.73 -45.40 -54.93
C MET A 1 -49.11 -44.18 -54.10
N SER A 2 -48.34 -43.80 -53.07
CA SER A 2 -48.02 -42.40 -52.71
C SER A 2 -47.50 -42.26 -51.26
N ARG A 3 -46.18 -42.42 -51.11
CA ARG A 3 -45.26 -41.56 -50.33
C ARG A 3 -45.42 -41.52 -48.79
N LEU A 4 -45.10 -42.65 -48.17
CA LEU A 4 -44.26 -42.65 -46.97
C LEU A 4 -42.86 -42.11 -47.33
N ALA A 5 -42.18 -41.51 -46.34
CA ALA A 5 -40.79 -41.00 -46.34
C ALA A 5 -40.59 -39.51 -46.71
N ARG A 6 -40.63 -38.66 -45.69
CA ARG A 6 -39.69 -37.52 -45.53
C ARG A 6 -39.32 -37.38 -44.05
N VAL A 7 -38.31 -38.13 -43.64
CA VAL A 7 -37.45 -37.83 -42.50
C VAL A 7 -36.34 -36.92 -43.03
N VAL A 8 -36.07 -35.77 -42.39
CA VAL A 8 -34.77 -35.06 -42.24
C VAL A 8 -35.08 -33.82 -41.37
N ALA A 9 -34.92 -33.90 -40.04
CA ALA A 9 -33.76 -33.43 -39.28
C ALA A 9 -33.55 -31.90 -39.27
N ALA A 10 -33.85 -31.27 -38.14
CA ALA A 10 -33.25 -29.99 -37.74
C ALA A 10 -33.27 -29.89 -36.20
N ALA A 11 -32.58 -30.82 -35.54
CA ALA A 11 -32.16 -30.60 -34.16
C ALA A 11 -31.06 -29.52 -34.21
N VAL A 12 -31.43 -28.27 -33.98
CA VAL A 12 -30.49 -27.18 -33.78
C VAL A 12 -29.84 -27.40 -32.41
N PHE A 13 -28.80 -28.22 -32.39
CA PHE A 13 -27.88 -28.34 -31.27
C PHE A 13 -27.03 -27.06 -31.27
N ALA A 14 -27.54 -26.01 -30.64
CA ALA A 14 -26.73 -24.85 -30.29
C ALA A 14 -25.78 -25.27 -29.16
N VAL A 15 -24.67 -25.93 -29.53
CA VAL A 15 -23.51 -26.06 -28.64
C VAL A 15 -22.94 -24.66 -28.50
N ALA A 16 -23.44 -23.90 -27.52
CA ALA A 16 -22.74 -22.73 -27.03
C ALA A 16 -21.41 -23.24 -26.46
N LEU A 17 -20.32 -23.04 -27.20
CA LEU A 17 -18.96 -23.10 -26.67
C LEU A 17 -18.88 -22.07 -25.54
N SER A 18 -19.24 -22.51 -24.33
CA SER A 18 -18.98 -21.78 -23.10
C SER A 18 -17.52 -22.00 -22.79
N THR A 19 -16.65 -21.28 -23.48
CA THR A 19 -15.28 -21.09 -22.98
C THR A 19 -15.44 -20.39 -21.63
N PRO A 20 -14.96 -20.99 -20.52
CA PRO A 20 -14.91 -20.26 -19.26
C PRO A 20 -13.92 -19.12 -19.48
N VAL A 21 -14.43 -17.91 -19.62
CA VAL A 21 -13.60 -16.71 -19.50
C VAL A 21 -13.21 -16.65 -18.03
N ALA A 22 -12.12 -17.33 -17.68
CA ALA A 22 -11.53 -17.24 -16.36
C ALA A 22 -11.20 -15.77 -16.13
N SER A 23 -12.03 -15.11 -15.31
CA SER A 23 -11.76 -13.73 -14.89
C SER A 23 -10.55 -13.80 -13.97
N ALA A 24 -9.37 -13.55 -14.53
CA ALA A 24 -8.15 -13.40 -13.76
C ALA A 24 -8.33 -12.16 -12.87
N HIS A 25 -8.65 -12.37 -11.60
CA HIS A 25 -8.60 -11.31 -10.61
C HIS A 25 -7.14 -11.01 -10.36
N ALA A 26 -6.65 -9.87 -10.86
CA ALA A 26 -5.37 -9.36 -10.41
C ALA A 26 -5.52 -8.95 -8.94
N ALA A 27 -4.78 -9.60 -8.04
CA ALA A 27 -4.67 -9.15 -6.66
C ALA A 27 -4.19 -7.68 -6.66
N PRO A 28 -4.61 -6.85 -5.68
CA PRO A 28 -4.11 -5.50 -5.57
C PRO A 28 -2.59 -5.55 -5.48
N VAL A 29 -1.93 -4.86 -6.41
CA VAL A 29 -0.48 -4.72 -6.41
C VAL A 29 -0.18 -3.40 -5.72
N THR A 30 0.54 -3.49 -4.60
CA THR A 30 1.15 -2.31 -3.98
C THR A 30 2.46 -2.04 -4.68
N THR A 31 2.54 -0.91 -5.38
CA THR A 31 3.79 -0.39 -5.92
C THR A 31 4.33 0.69 -5.01
N TYR A 32 5.65 0.80 -4.91
CA TYR A 32 6.31 1.82 -4.12
C TYR A 32 7.04 2.80 -5.04
N THR A 33 6.80 4.09 -4.82
CA THR A 33 7.42 5.18 -5.58
C THR A 33 8.29 5.99 -4.63
N PHE A 34 9.58 6.17 -4.94
CA PHE A 34 10.47 7.01 -4.14
C PHE A 34 10.01 8.47 -4.18
N VAL A 35 9.89 9.11 -3.01
CA VAL A 35 9.41 10.50 -2.90
C VAL A 35 10.43 11.46 -2.29
N GLY A 36 11.43 10.96 -1.57
CA GLY A 36 12.39 11.81 -0.87
C GLY A 36 13.14 11.08 0.23
N SER A 37 14.03 11.79 0.90
CA SER A 37 14.86 11.26 1.97
C SER A 37 15.27 12.36 2.94
N TRP A 38 15.65 12.00 4.16
CA TRP A 38 16.12 12.95 5.17
C TRP A 38 17.21 12.30 6.02
N PHE A 39 18.11 13.12 6.57
CA PHE A 39 18.99 12.69 7.65
C PHE A 39 18.26 12.86 8.98
N VAL A 40 18.51 11.97 9.94
CA VAL A 40 17.86 12.05 11.26
C VAL A 40 18.08 13.41 11.92
N GLY A 41 19.30 13.96 11.85
CA GLY A 41 19.66 15.27 12.39
C GLY A 41 19.24 16.49 11.54
N ASP A 42 18.52 16.30 10.44
CA ASP A 42 17.87 17.44 9.78
C ASP A 42 16.63 17.92 10.57
N GLY A 43 16.27 17.23 11.66
CA GLY A 43 15.17 17.58 12.56
C GLY A 43 15.49 18.73 13.53
N PRO A 44 14.51 19.16 14.34
CA PRO A 44 14.72 20.22 15.33
C PRO A 44 15.72 19.80 16.40
N ILE A 45 16.37 20.78 17.04
CA ILE A 45 17.34 20.54 18.12
C ILE A 45 16.63 19.95 19.34
N TRP A 46 17.20 18.89 19.92
CA TRP A 46 16.65 18.17 21.08
C TRP A 46 16.23 19.06 22.25
N SER A 47 16.95 20.16 22.51
CA SER A 47 16.68 21.08 23.62
C SER A 47 15.37 21.88 23.48
N THR A 48 14.73 21.79 22.31
CA THR A 48 13.42 22.40 22.05
C THR A 48 12.24 21.48 22.36
N ASN A 49 12.49 20.27 22.90
CA ASN A 49 11.49 19.22 23.12
C ASN A 49 10.66 18.92 21.85
N PRO A 50 11.31 18.61 20.71
CA PRO A 50 10.56 18.29 19.50
C PRO A 50 9.70 17.05 19.68
N GLN A 51 8.68 16.91 18.84
CA GLN A 51 7.85 15.71 18.85
C GLN A 51 8.70 14.48 18.50
N ALA A 52 8.59 13.42 19.30
CA ALA A 52 9.15 12.12 18.95
C ALA A 52 8.32 11.48 17.83
N MET A 53 8.99 11.09 16.76
CA MET A 53 8.36 10.61 15.54
C MET A 53 9.02 9.35 15.00
N SER A 54 8.22 8.41 14.48
CA SER A 54 8.71 7.27 13.69
C SER A 54 9.10 7.69 12.28
N GLY A 55 9.77 6.81 11.53
CA GLY A 55 10.17 7.11 10.17
C GLY A 55 8.99 7.46 9.26
N ARG A 56 7.86 6.75 9.38
CA ARG A 56 6.66 7.01 8.58
C ARG A 56 5.96 8.31 8.98
N MET A 57 5.93 8.62 10.28
CA MET A 57 5.42 9.90 10.75
C MET A 57 6.25 11.04 10.18
N THR A 58 7.58 10.92 10.18
CA THR A 58 8.47 11.92 9.58
C THR A 58 8.24 12.07 8.09
N ALA A 59 8.08 10.97 7.34
CA ALA A 59 7.78 11.04 5.92
C ALA A 59 6.46 11.78 5.63
N ALA A 60 5.40 11.50 6.40
CA ALA A 60 4.13 12.21 6.27
C ALA A 60 4.25 13.70 6.63
N TYR A 61 5.07 14.04 7.63
CA TYR A 61 5.35 15.43 8.00
C TYR A 61 6.12 16.20 6.91
N LEU A 62 7.14 15.58 6.30
CA LEU A 62 7.99 16.23 5.30
C LEU A 62 7.35 16.27 3.90
N PHE A 63 6.64 15.21 3.52
CA PHE A 63 6.15 15.00 2.14
C PHE A 63 4.61 15.01 2.02
N GLY A 64 3.91 15.25 3.13
CA GLY A 64 2.44 15.30 3.22
C GLY A 64 1.77 13.93 3.21
N GLY A 65 0.47 13.89 3.49
CA GLY A 65 -0.31 12.64 3.54
C GLY A 65 -0.38 12.03 4.94
N SER A 66 -0.61 10.72 5.02
CA SER A 66 -0.70 9.94 6.25
C SER A 66 0.54 9.05 6.43
N PRO A 67 0.98 8.74 7.66
CA PRO A 67 2.04 7.75 7.89
C PRO A 67 1.77 6.41 7.17
N THR A 68 0.50 6.02 7.06
CA THR A 68 0.09 4.78 6.38
C THR A 68 0.43 4.76 4.89
N ASP A 69 0.63 5.91 4.27
CA ASP A 69 0.90 6.04 2.85
C ASP A 69 2.37 5.75 2.53
N TYR A 70 3.21 5.57 3.55
CA TYR A 70 4.66 5.47 3.39
C TYR A 70 5.22 4.11 3.77
N ALA A 71 6.29 3.71 3.10
CA ALA A 71 7.27 2.74 3.57
C ALA A 71 8.65 3.40 3.62
N ILE A 72 9.45 3.04 4.62
CA ILE A 72 10.77 3.61 4.85
C ILE A 72 11.84 2.56 4.58
N SER A 73 12.95 2.99 3.98
CA SER A 73 14.14 2.19 3.81
C SER A 73 15.37 2.91 4.35
N THR A 74 16.34 2.13 4.79
CA THR A 74 17.71 2.60 5.08
C THR A 74 18.72 2.11 4.04
N LEU A 75 18.28 1.39 2.99
CA LEU A 75 19.16 0.78 1.98
C LEU A 75 19.33 1.63 0.71
N GLY A 76 18.59 2.72 0.55
CA GLY A 76 18.66 3.61 -0.59
C GLY A 76 17.29 3.97 -1.17
N ASN A 77 17.30 4.53 -2.38
CA ASN A 77 16.12 5.01 -3.11
C ASN A 77 15.54 3.99 -4.12
N ASP A 78 16.06 2.76 -4.16
CA ASP A 78 15.52 1.70 -5.00
C ASP A 78 14.30 1.03 -4.33
N PRO A 79 13.08 1.15 -4.91
CA PRO A 79 11.86 0.59 -4.32
C PRO A 79 11.85 -0.93 -4.22
N THR A 80 12.74 -1.63 -4.93
CA THR A 80 12.86 -3.09 -4.85
C THR A 80 13.64 -3.58 -3.62
N THR A 81 14.26 -2.66 -2.87
CA THR A 81 15.15 -2.96 -1.73
C THR A 81 14.64 -2.39 -0.41
N ILE A 82 13.36 -2.05 -0.31
CA ILE A 82 12.77 -1.51 0.93
C ILE A 82 12.88 -2.53 2.06
N ASN A 83 13.53 -2.16 3.16
CA ASN A 83 13.72 -3.03 4.34
C ASN A 83 12.75 -2.75 5.50
N PHE A 84 11.87 -1.75 5.37
CA PHE A 84 10.90 -1.34 6.40
C PHE A 84 11.55 -0.93 7.72
N LYS A 85 12.77 -0.38 7.65
CA LYS A 85 13.52 0.12 8.80
C LYS A 85 13.70 1.62 8.72
N ALA A 86 13.93 2.23 9.88
CA ALA A 86 14.33 3.62 10.00
C ALA A 86 15.49 3.76 10.98
N TYR A 87 16.39 4.68 10.70
CA TYR A 87 17.31 5.21 11.69
C TYR A 87 16.59 6.18 12.62
N LEU A 88 16.92 6.13 13.90
CA LEU A 88 16.44 7.04 14.94
C LEU A 88 17.60 7.51 15.82
N ASP A 89 17.53 8.74 16.29
CA ASP A 89 18.36 9.22 17.38
C ASP A 89 17.63 9.02 18.71
N GLY A 90 18.36 8.75 19.78
CA GLY A 90 17.81 8.51 21.11
C GLY A 90 18.44 9.42 22.16
N TYR A 91 17.65 9.91 23.13
CA TYR A 91 18.15 10.88 24.10
C TYR A 91 19.27 10.27 24.96
N GLY A 92 20.52 10.66 24.72
CA GLY A 92 21.69 10.02 25.33
C GLY A 92 21.95 8.57 24.90
N ASP A 93 21.37 8.11 23.78
CA ASP A 93 21.54 6.77 23.24
C ASP A 93 21.49 6.72 21.71
N ALA A 94 22.63 6.40 21.11
CA ALA A 94 22.81 6.35 19.66
C ALA A 94 22.53 4.97 19.03
N GLN A 95 21.99 3.97 19.75
CA GLN A 95 21.91 2.59 19.24
C GLN A 95 21.22 2.48 17.86
N TYR A 96 20.13 3.23 17.65
CA TYR A 96 19.33 3.18 16.43
C TYR A 96 19.86 4.09 15.30
N LEU A 97 20.96 4.81 15.55
CA LEU A 97 21.76 5.45 14.50
C LEU A 97 22.65 4.44 13.77
N TYR A 98 22.97 3.31 14.41
CA TYR A 98 23.82 2.27 13.84
C TYR A 98 23.05 0.98 13.51
N THR A 99 22.01 0.67 14.27
CA THR A 99 21.15 -0.50 14.07
C THR A 99 19.72 -0.03 13.87
N PRO A 100 19.24 0.21 12.64
CA PRO A 100 17.89 0.70 12.38
C PRO A 100 16.78 -0.10 13.09
N ALA A 101 15.79 0.60 13.63
CA ALA A 101 14.58 0.00 14.20
C ALA A 101 13.49 -0.17 13.12
N ASP A 102 12.37 -0.80 13.48
CA ASP A 102 11.18 -0.82 12.61
C ASP A 102 10.73 0.61 12.27
N GLN A 103 10.32 0.83 11.03
CA GLN A 103 9.90 2.15 10.50
C GLN A 103 8.75 2.82 11.29
N ASP A 104 7.99 2.04 12.06
CA ASP A 104 6.88 2.48 12.91
C ASP A 104 7.32 2.70 14.37
N PHE A 105 8.53 2.28 14.75
CA PHE A 105 9.05 2.48 16.09
C PHE A 105 9.38 3.95 16.34
N PHE A 106 9.02 4.41 17.54
CA PHE A 106 9.51 5.64 18.18
C PHE A 106 9.19 5.53 19.67
N GLN A 107 9.78 6.38 20.48
CA GLN A 107 9.48 6.43 21.92
C GLN A 107 9.54 7.87 22.41
N SER A 108 8.62 8.19 23.31
CA SER A 108 8.70 9.37 24.15
C SER A 108 8.54 8.94 25.60
N SER A 109 9.37 9.48 26.48
CA SER A 109 9.23 9.32 27.93
C SER A 109 8.17 10.24 28.53
N ARG A 110 7.55 11.11 27.72
CA ARG A 110 6.63 12.15 28.17
C ARG A 110 5.21 11.90 27.68
N ALA A 111 4.25 12.40 28.46
CA ALA A 111 2.83 12.35 28.11
C ALA A 111 2.47 13.26 26.90
N ASP A 112 3.28 14.28 26.62
CA ASP A 112 3.10 15.19 25.48
C ASP A 112 3.69 14.63 24.16
N GLY A 113 4.39 13.48 24.21
CA GLY A 113 5.04 12.87 23.06
C GLY A 113 6.35 13.52 22.63
N GLY A 114 6.94 14.40 23.47
CA GLY A 114 8.19 15.08 23.17
C GLY A 114 9.47 14.24 23.32
N TYR A 115 10.56 14.74 22.74
CA TYR A 115 11.92 14.23 22.81
C TYR A 115 12.79 15.22 23.61
N ASP A 116 12.89 15.05 24.93
CA ASP A 116 13.84 15.84 25.75
C ASP A 116 14.33 15.08 27.01
N ALA A 117 14.01 13.78 27.10
CA ALA A 117 14.32 12.97 28.28
C ALA A 117 14.41 11.48 27.95
N TRP A 118 15.27 10.77 28.67
CA TRP A 118 15.41 9.33 28.56
C TRP A 118 14.19 8.58 29.12
N PRO A 119 13.71 7.50 28.47
CA PRO A 119 14.02 7.07 27.09
C PRO A 119 13.14 7.80 26.06
N SER A 120 13.77 8.42 25.05
CA SER A 120 13.07 8.95 23.88
C SER A 120 13.86 8.60 22.63
N TYR A 121 13.17 8.24 21.54
CA TYR A 121 13.76 7.94 20.23
C TYR A 121 12.94 8.59 19.13
N SER A 122 13.60 9.27 18.18
CA SER A 122 12.95 9.89 17.04
C SER A 122 13.75 9.76 15.75
N ALA A 123 13.04 9.53 14.65
CA ALA A 123 13.59 9.55 13.30
C ALA A 123 13.85 10.96 12.75
N TYR A 124 13.55 12.02 13.51
CA TYR A 124 13.69 13.41 13.06
C TYR A 124 14.00 14.36 14.22
N VAL A 125 15.24 14.31 14.69
CA VAL A 125 15.73 15.15 15.77
C VAL A 125 17.22 15.33 15.62
N CYS A 126 17.70 16.52 15.97
CA CYS A 126 19.11 16.80 16.04
C CYS A 126 19.58 16.72 17.50
N ASP A 127 20.23 15.60 17.86
CA ASP A 127 20.78 15.32 19.19
C ASP A 127 22.27 14.94 19.15
N HIS A 128 22.61 13.77 18.61
CA HIS A 128 23.99 13.28 18.50
C HIS A 128 24.69 13.71 17.20
N GLN A 129 23.92 14.16 16.21
CA GLN A 129 24.49 14.73 14.99
C GLN A 129 25.01 16.15 15.24
N ASP A 130 25.97 16.62 14.43
CA ASP A 130 26.50 17.98 14.55
C ASP A 130 25.42 19.04 14.20
N CYS A 131 24.57 19.36 15.17
CA CYS A 131 23.44 20.30 15.07
C CYS A 131 23.87 21.76 14.95
N TYR A 132 25.15 22.03 15.15
CA TYR A 132 25.70 23.37 15.36
C TYR A 132 26.60 23.85 14.22
N GLY A 133 26.50 23.24 13.04
CA GLY A 133 27.23 23.69 11.85
C GLY A 133 28.74 23.36 11.86
N ALA A 134 29.19 22.49 12.77
CA ALA A 134 30.46 21.81 12.61
C ALA A 134 30.33 20.78 11.47
N VAL A 135 31.40 20.65 10.69
CA VAL A 135 31.51 19.79 9.51
C VAL A 135 30.85 18.42 9.77
N ARG A 136 29.92 17.98 8.91
CA ARG A 136 29.29 16.64 8.95
C ARG A 136 30.37 15.55 8.85
N ASN A 137 31.08 15.29 9.94
CA ASN A 137 32.07 14.22 10.08
C ASN A 137 31.42 12.96 10.65
N LEU A 138 30.17 12.71 10.26
CA LEU A 138 29.51 11.43 10.51
C LEU A 138 29.62 10.58 9.24
N ASP A 139 30.58 9.67 9.29
CA ASP A 139 30.68 8.46 8.48
C ASP A 139 29.38 7.63 8.60
N PRO A 140 28.88 7.03 7.51
CA PRO A 140 28.07 7.63 6.47
C PRO A 140 26.60 7.88 6.88
N ALA A 141 25.99 8.90 6.28
CA ALA A 141 24.56 9.00 5.93
C ALA A 141 23.56 8.16 6.76
N ILE A 142 23.29 8.57 8.01
CA ILE A 142 22.13 8.11 8.79
C ILE A 142 20.87 8.74 8.16
N GLN A 143 20.51 8.19 7.00
CA GLN A 143 19.54 8.73 6.06
C GLN A 143 18.42 7.72 5.88
N ASN A 144 17.20 8.22 6.02
CA ASN A 144 15.98 7.48 5.77
C ASN A 144 15.43 7.86 4.40
N TYR A 145 14.95 6.87 3.65
CA TYR A 145 14.36 7.03 2.32
C TYR A 145 12.87 6.72 2.39
N ALA A 146 12.03 7.66 1.94
CA ALA A 146 10.58 7.49 1.90
C ALA A 146 10.10 7.03 0.53
N PHE A 147 9.23 6.03 0.56
CA PHE A 147 8.50 5.53 -0.59
C PHE A 147 7.01 5.66 -0.32
N ARG A 148 6.26 6.24 -1.25
CA ARG A 148 4.81 6.28 -1.18
C ARG A 148 4.23 4.99 -1.77
N ALA A 149 3.29 4.38 -1.05
CA ALA A 149 2.56 3.20 -1.46
C ALA A 149 1.41 3.61 -2.37
N ASP A 150 1.47 3.20 -3.63
CA ASP A 150 0.40 3.33 -4.59
C ASP A 150 -0.35 2.00 -4.65
N VAL A 151 -1.58 1.98 -4.12
CA VAL A 151 -2.46 0.82 -4.21
C VAL A 151 -3.34 1.01 -5.43
N THR A 152 -3.04 0.28 -6.51
CA THR A 152 -3.95 0.24 -7.65
C THR A 152 -5.16 -0.62 -7.26
N SER A 153 -6.31 0.03 -7.05
CA SER A 153 -7.57 -0.68 -6.82
C SER A 153 -7.92 -1.45 -8.10
N THR A 154 -7.95 -2.78 -8.02
CA THR A 154 -8.37 -3.62 -9.14
C THR A 154 -9.80 -3.23 -9.57
N PRO A 155 -10.08 -3.02 -10.87
CA PRO A 155 -11.45 -2.80 -11.34
C PRO A 155 -12.36 -3.95 -10.93
N GLU A 156 -13.59 -3.64 -10.49
CA GLU A 156 -14.54 -4.67 -10.09
C GLU A 156 -14.72 -5.70 -11.22
N PRO A 157 -14.68 -7.00 -10.90
CA PRO A 157 -14.64 -8.04 -11.90
C PRO A 157 -15.94 -8.04 -12.74
N ALA A 158 -15.79 -8.33 -14.03
CA ALA A 158 -16.89 -8.50 -14.97
C ALA A 158 -17.95 -9.54 -14.53
N SER A 159 -17.70 -10.30 -13.45
CA SER A 159 -18.68 -11.18 -12.80
C SER A 159 -19.91 -10.43 -12.27
N LEU A 160 -19.80 -9.15 -11.86
CA LEU A 160 -21.01 -8.36 -11.52
C LEU A 160 -21.85 -8.06 -12.76
N ALA A 161 -21.21 -7.72 -13.88
CA ALA A 161 -21.88 -7.56 -15.16
C ALA A 161 -22.45 -8.89 -15.68
N LEU A 162 -21.75 -10.00 -15.50
CA LEU A 162 -22.19 -11.34 -15.90
C LEU A 162 -23.36 -11.84 -15.04
N MET A 163 -23.34 -11.56 -13.74
CA MET A 163 -24.43 -11.89 -12.83
C MET A 163 -25.67 -11.04 -13.11
N GLY A 164 -25.48 -9.74 -13.35
CA GLY A 164 -26.57 -8.85 -13.78
C GLY A 164 -27.20 -9.27 -15.10
N THR A 165 -26.39 -9.58 -16.11
CA THR A 165 -26.89 -10.05 -17.41
C THR A 165 -27.51 -11.45 -17.35
N GLY A 166 -26.92 -12.37 -16.58
CA GLY A 166 -27.47 -13.71 -16.36
C GLY A 166 -28.86 -13.69 -15.72
N LEU A 167 -29.06 -12.84 -14.71
CA LEU A 167 -30.36 -12.66 -14.06
C LEU A 167 -31.41 -12.04 -15.01
N LEU A 168 -31.00 -11.10 -15.87
CA LEU A 168 -31.89 -10.51 -16.89
C LEU A 168 -32.33 -11.55 -17.93
N VAL A 169 -31.40 -12.41 -18.38
CA VAL A 169 -31.72 -13.50 -19.33
C VAL A 169 -32.68 -14.50 -18.70
N ILE A 170 -32.39 -14.97 -17.47
CA ILE A 170 -33.27 -15.92 -16.76
C ILE A 170 -34.65 -15.30 -16.51
N GLY A 171 -34.71 -14.05 -16.07
CA GLY A 171 -35.97 -13.33 -15.85
C GLY A 171 -36.81 -13.18 -17.13
N GLY A 172 -36.16 -12.93 -18.27
CA GLY A 172 -36.83 -12.85 -19.58
C GLY A 172 -37.41 -14.19 -20.04
N VAL A 173 -36.70 -15.29 -19.81
CA VAL A 173 -37.15 -16.64 -20.17
C VAL A 173 -38.36 -17.07 -19.33
N VAL A 174 -38.33 -16.84 -18.01
CA VAL A 174 -39.44 -17.20 -17.10
C VAL A 174 -40.72 -16.42 -17.40
N ARG A 175 -40.61 -15.16 -17.87
CA ARG A 175 -41.79 -14.37 -18.28
C ARG A 175 -42.46 -14.93 -19.53
N ARG A 176 -41.66 -15.40 -20.52
CA ARG A 176 -42.20 -15.96 -21.77
C ARG A 176 -42.95 -17.27 -21.55
N THR A 177 -42.44 -18.15 -20.69
CA THR A 177 -43.10 -19.44 -20.43
C THR A 177 -44.44 -19.30 -19.72
N ARG A 178 -44.59 -18.30 -18.84
CA ARG A 178 -45.88 -18.01 -18.18
C ARG A 178 -46.92 -17.40 -19.12
N ALA A 179 -46.51 -16.65 -20.14
CA ALA A 179 -47.42 -16.08 -21.12
C ALA A 179 -48.02 -17.15 -22.06
N GLN A 180 -47.29 -18.22 -22.36
CA GLN A 180 -47.77 -19.31 -23.22
C GLN A 180 -48.59 -20.39 -22.48
N ALA A 181 -48.54 -20.44 -21.15
CA ALA A 181 -49.32 -21.39 -20.35
C ALA A 181 -50.77 -20.92 -20.08
N ASN A 182 -51.10 -19.67 -20.40
CA ASN A 182 -52.38 -19.02 -20.07
C ASN A 182 -53.19 -18.60 -21.32
N GLY A 183 -52.85 -19.09 -22.51
CA GLY A 183 -53.59 -18.86 -23.76
C GLY A 183 -53.92 -20.17 -24.44
#